data_AF-A0A1H3W8U4-F1
#
_entry.id   AF-A0A1H3W8U4-F1
#
_cell.length_a   1.000
_cell.length_b   1.000
_cell.length_c   1.000
_cell.angle_alpha   90.00
_cell.angle_beta   90.00
_cell.angle_gamma   90.00
#
_symmetry.space_group_name_H-M   'P 1'
#
loop_
_entity.id
_entity.type
_entity.pdbx_description
1 polymer ?
#
loop_
_entity_poly.entity_id
_entity_poly.type
_entity_poly.pdbx_seq_one_letter_code
_entity_poly.pdbx_strand_id
1 'polypeptide(L)'
;MAVTRYAEEDIIPIVIHILSFSTVKFAEYGYKSVLEHEMPELLTLEEDDVDASMYFEVLLASDDEISKAINKCIAFIDSTIDTFRIMYAIDLDELYADDRIHELANLIYSDLYYYADGLIEDSISAAVMELPFTAANAFFFLCRLITHHEIDAELSMDDGFYGTGWEEFEFMDTSDNRVAVVYDLIQQILKMNIEISDIYAGRSSHDPY
;
A
#
# COMPACT_ATOMS: atom_id res chain seq x y z
N MET A 1 24.87 6.30 12.95
CA MET A 1 23.51 5.80 12.69
C MET A 1 22.71 7.01 12.25
N ALA A 2 22.10 6.94 11.06
CA ALA A 2 21.56 8.12 10.38
C ALA A 2 20.02 8.09 10.44
N VAL A 3 19.47 8.60 11.54
CA VAL A 3 18.06 9.00 11.59
C VAL A 3 17.88 10.15 10.59
N THR A 4 16.99 9.98 9.62
CA THR A 4 16.70 11.03 8.63
C THR A 4 15.53 11.84 9.11
N ARG A 5 15.77 13.14 9.32
CA ARG A 5 14.73 14.12 9.70
C ARG A 5 14.22 14.85 8.49
N TYR A 6 12.91 15.01 8.44
CA TYR A 6 12.21 15.69 7.36
C TYR A 6 11.66 17.04 7.85
N ALA A 7 11.49 17.98 6.92
CA ALA A 7 10.86 19.25 7.24
C ALA A 7 9.36 19.02 7.50
N GLU A 8 8.79 19.73 8.47
CA GLU A 8 7.40 19.53 8.90
C GLU A 8 6.41 19.78 7.74
N GLU A 9 6.71 20.79 6.92
CA GLU A 9 5.95 21.14 5.72
C GLU A 9 5.92 20.03 4.65
N ASP A 10 6.90 19.13 4.65
CA ASP A 10 7.05 18.07 3.65
C ASP A 10 6.33 16.77 4.05
N ILE A 11 6.00 16.60 5.34
CA ILE A 11 5.52 15.32 5.88
C ILE A 11 4.24 14.84 5.21
N ILE A 12 3.20 15.68 5.14
CA ILE A 12 1.92 15.30 4.53
C ILE A 12 2.04 15.12 3.00
N PRO A 13 2.74 16.01 2.27
CA PRO A 13 3.12 15.76 0.87
C PRO A 13 3.77 14.39 0.62
N ILE A 14 4.74 13.99 1.47
CA ILE A 14 5.41 12.69 1.39
C ILE A 14 4.42 11.56 1.66
N VAL A 15 3.58 11.68 2.70
CA VAL A 15 2.55 10.68 3.02
C VAL A 15 1.61 10.47 1.84
N ILE A 16 1.12 11.54 1.20
CA ILE A 16 0.24 11.43 0.03
C ILE A 16 0.92 10.71 -1.13
N HIS A 17 2.19 11.02 -1.44
CA HIS A 17 2.93 10.32 -2.50
C HIS A 17 3.08 8.83 -2.20
N ILE A 18 3.45 8.47 -0.97
CA ILE A 18 3.59 7.05 -0.57
C ILE A 18 2.25 6.32 -0.69
N LEU A 19 1.15 6.92 -0.22
CA LEU A 19 -0.18 6.35 -0.40
C LEU A 19 -0.51 6.16 -1.89
N SER A 20 -0.13 7.12 -2.75
CA SER A 20 -0.33 7.04 -4.21
C SER A 20 0.51 5.93 -4.86
N PHE A 21 1.73 5.68 -4.38
CA PHE A 21 2.53 4.53 -4.85
C PHE A 21 1.87 3.20 -4.46
N SER A 22 1.32 3.13 -3.24
CA SER A 22 0.59 1.94 -2.80
C SER A 22 -0.64 1.65 -3.66
N THR A 23 -1.39 2.65 -4.13
CA THR A 23 -2.55 2.39 -5.02
C THR A 23 -2.14 1.75 -6.34
N VAL A 24 -1.05 2.24 -6.94
CA VAL A 24 -0.47 1.64 -8.16
C VAL A 24 -0.03 0.20 -7.91
N LYS A 25 0.58 -0.08 -6.74
CA LYS A 25 1.01 -1.43 -6.38
C LYS A 25 -0.17 -2.40 -6.18
N PHE A 26 -1.25 -1.95 -5.53
CA PHE A 26 -2.50 -2.71 -5.44
C PHE A 26 -3.10 -2.99 -6.82
N ALA A 27 -3.13 -1.99 -7.70
CA ALA A 27 -3.64 -2.16 -9.06
C ALA A 27 -2.80 -3.17 -9.85
N GLU A 28 -1.47 -3.06 -9.79
CA GLU A 28 -0.53 -3.97 -10.45
C GLU A 28 -0.78 -5.44 -10.02
N TYR A 29 -0.92 -5.69 -8.72
CA TYR A 29 -1.10 -7.04 -8.20
C TYR A 29 -2.50 -7.58 -8.51
N GLY A 30 -3.51 -6.72 -8.46
CA GLY A 30 -4.85 -7.06 -8.89
C GLY A 30 -4.90 -7.43 -10.36
N TYR A 31 -4.24 -6.65 -11.22
CA TYR A 31 -4.06 -6.97 -12.64
C TYR A 31 -3.42 -8.35 -12.83
N LYS A 32 -2.30 -8.63 -12.15
CA LYS A 32 -1.63 -9.94 -12.25
C LYS A 32 -2.54 -11.09 -11.78
N SER A 33 -3.34 -10.88 -10.73
CA SER A 33 -4.34 -11.85 -10.25
C SER A 33 -5.43 -12.12 -11.29
N VAL A 34 -5.95 -11.08 -11.94
CA VAL A 34 -6.93 -11.19 -13.04
C VAL A 34 -6.34 -11.98 -14.21
N LEU A 35 -5.10 -11.68 -14.61
CA LEU A 35 -4.45 -12.43 -15.68
C LEU A 35 -4.31 -13.92 -15.32
N GLU A 36 -3.92 -14.25 -14.10
CA GLU A 36 -3.76 -15.64 -13.67
C GLU A 36 -5.10 -16.42 -13.70
N HIS A 37 -6.20 -15.79 -13.30
CA HIS A 37 -7.47 -16.48 -13.08
C HIS A 37 -8.49 -16.36 -14.21
N GLU A 38 -8.57 -15.20 -14.87
CA GLU A 38 -9.61 -14.90 -15.87
C GLU A 38 -9.05 -14.90 -17.29
N MET A 39 -7.78 -14.49 -17.48
CA MET A 39 -7.19 -14.28 -18.81
C MET A 39 -5.76 -14.83 -18.93
N PRO A 40 -5.52 -16.13 -18.65
CA PRO A 40 -4.16 -16.69 -18.60
C PRO A 40 -3.42 -16.61 -19.94
N GLU A 41 -4.13 -16.53 -21.07
CA GLU A 41 -3.54 -16.30 -22.38
C GLU A 41 -2.76 -14.97 -22.49
N LEU A 42 -3.13 -13.95 -21.69
CA LEU A 42 -2.50 -12.64 -21.70
C LEU A 42 -1.22 -12.57 -20.85
N LEU A 43 -0.91 -13.59 -20.05
CA LEU A 43 0.36 -13.70 -19.31
C LEU A 43 1.59 -13.76 -20.23
N THR A 44 1.39 -13.96 -21.53
CA THR A 44 2.46 -14.00 -22.54
C THR A 44 2.75 -12.66 -23.20
N LEU A 45 1.99 -11.62 -22.90
CA LEU A 45 2.28 -10.25 -23.34
C LEU A 45 3.58 -9.77 -22.69
N GLU A 46 4.41 -9.06 -23.46
CA GLU A 46 5.65 -8.47 -22.92
C GLU A 46 5.26 -7.36 -21.91
N GLU A 47 5.92 -7.33 -20.74
CA GLU A 47 5.63 -6.34 -19.69
C GLU A 47 5.81 -4.89 -20.18
N ASP A 48 6.64 -4.69 -21.21
CA ASP A 48 6.91 -3.38 -21.83
C ASP A 48 5.68 -2.76 -22.55
N ASP A 49 4.65 -3.56 -22.85
CA ASP A 49 3.41 -3.11 -23.48
C ASP A 49 2.32 -2.68 -22.46
N VAL A 50 2.58 -2.84 -21.15
CA VAL A 50 1.60 -2.61 -20.09
C VAL A 50 1.98 -1.39 -19.26
N ASP A 51 1.12 -0.37 -19.25
CA ASP A 51 1.29 0.79 -18.38
C ASP A 51 0.38 0.73 -17.14
N ALA A 52 0.60 1.65 -16.19
CA ALA A 52 -0.17 1.70 -14.96
C ALA A 52 -1.68 1.89 -15.19
N SER A 53 -2.10 2.56 -16.27
CA SER A 53 -3.52 2.78 -16.56
C SER A 53 -4.23 1.46 -16.89
N MET A 54 -3.54 0.57 -17.60
CA MET A 54 -4.06 -0.76 -17.93
C MET A 54 -4.32 -1.60 -16.67
N TYR A 55 -3.50 -1.46 -15.62
CA TYR A 55 -3.73 -2.16 -14.35
C TYR A 55 -5.10 -1.82 -13.75
N PHE A 56 -5.40 -0.52 -13.66
CA PHE A 56 -6.68 -0.05 -13.11
C PHE A 56 -7.86 -0.43 -14.00
N GLU A 57 -7.73 -0.29 -15.32
CA GLU A 57 -8.82 -0.61 -16.26
C GLU A 57 -9.23 -2.08 -16.20
N VAL A 58 -8.26 -3.00 -16.21
CA VAL A 58 -8.51 -4.44 -16.14
C VAL A 58 -9.08 -4.82 -14.77
N LEU A 59 -8.51 -4.27 -13.70
CA LEU A 59 -8.98 -4.53 -12.34
C LEU A 59 -10.43 -4.05 -12.14
N LEU A 60 -10.82 -2.91 -12.72
CA LEU A 60 -12.19 -2.38 -12.64
C LEU A 60 -13.17 -3.18 -13.50
N ALA A 61 -12.71 -3.79 -14.59
CA ALA A 61 -13.53 -4.59 -15.48
C ALA A 61 -13.77 -6.03 -14.97
N SER A 62 -12.92 -6.52 -14.07
CA SER A 62 -12.99 -7.87 -13.52
C SER A 62 -14.14 -8.03 -12.51
N ASP A 63 -14.86 -9.15 -12.60
CA ASP A 63 -15.92 -9.53 -11.67
C ASP A 63 -15.41 -10.38 -10.49
N ASP A 64 -14.11 -10.68 -10.45
CA ASP A 64 -13.48 -11.50 -9.44
C ASP A 64 -13.57 -10.88 -8.03
N GLU A 65 -13.81 -11.71 -7.00
CA GLU A 65 -13.95 -11.22 -5.62
C GLU A 65 -12.62 -10.66 -5.06
N ILE A 66 -11.46 -11.14 -5.53
CA ILE A 66 -10.16 -10.57 -5.19
C ILE A 66 -10.03 -9.19 -5.84
N SER A 67 -10.40 -9.05 -7.11
CA SER A 67 -10.40 -7.77 -7.81
C SER A 67 -11.25 -6.72 -7.08
N LYS A 68 -12.44 -7.12 -6.62
CA LYS A 68 -13.32 -6.26 -5.80
C LYS A 68 -12.69 -5.90 -4.47
N ALA A 69 -12.04 -6.85 -3.79
CA ALA A 69 -11.36 -6.59 -2.53
C ALA A 69 -10.17 -5.62 -2.70
N ILE A 70 -9.36 -5.80 -3.74
CA ILE A 70 -8.25 -4.89 -4.08
C ILE A 70 -8.78 -3.49 -4.42
N ASN A 71 -9.85 -3.38 -5.21
CA ASN A 71 -10.50 -2.09 -5.49
C ASN A 71 -11.00 -1.40 -4.21
N LYS A 72 -11.47 -2.14 -3.19
CA LYS A 72 -11.81 -1.56 -1.88
C LYS A 72 -10.56 -1.01 -1.18
N CYS A 73 -9.44 -1.73 -1.21
CA CYS A 73 -8.16 -1.23 -0.66
C CYS A 73 -7.76 0.09 -1.30
N ILE A 74 -7.78 0.15 -2.64
CA ILE A 74 -7.48 1.36 -3.41
C ILE A 74 -8.42 2.50 -2.98
N ALA A 75 -9.72 2.25 -2.90
CA ALA A 75 -10.70 3.25 -2.50
C ALA A 75 -10.48 3.79 -1.07
N PHE A 76 -10.04 2.94 -0.12
CA PHE A 76 -9.68 3.40 1.22
C PHE A 76 -8.46 4.31 1.20
N ILE A 77 -7.45 3.97 0.40
CA ILE A 77 -6.23 4.78 0.25
C ILE A 77 -6.58 6.11 -0.42
N ASP A 78 -7.34 6.11 -1.51
CA ASP A 78 -7.78 7.33 -2.21
C ASP A 78 -8.58 8.25 -1.30
N SER A 79 -9.51 7.70 -0.50
CA SER A 79 -10.26 8.48 0.49
C SER A 79 -9.36 9.10 1.56
N THR A 80 -8.24 8.45 1.89
CA THR A 80 -7.24 8.96 2.85
C THR A 80 -6.43 10.10 2.22
N ILE A 81 -6.01 9.94 0.96
CA ILE A 81 -5.35 10.99 0.17
C ILE A 81 -6.26 12.22 0.06
N ASP A 82 -7.52 12.04 -0.31
CA ASP A 82 -8.50 13.13 -0.42
C ASP A 82 -8.71 13.84 0.92
N THR A 83 -8.72 13.08 2.03
CA THR A 83 -8.83 13.65 3.37
C THR A 83 -7.64 14.58 3.67
N PHE A 84 -6.40 14.13 3.44
CA PHE A 84 -5.23 14.98 3.64
C PHE A 84 -5.20 16.19 2.70
N ARG A 85 -5.51 15.97 1.43
CA ARG A 85 -5.61 17.02 0.43
C ARG A 85 -6.54 18.14 0.88
N ILE A 86 -7.72 17.80 1.39
CA ILE A 86 -8.70 18.76 1.90
C ILE A 86 -8.21 19.43 3.19
N MET A 87 -7.68 18.67 4.13
CA MET A 87 -7.19 19.19 5.43
C MET A 87 -6.06 20.21 5.27
N TYR A 88 -5.19 20.02 4.28
CA TYR A 88 -3.99 20.83 4.06
C TYR A 88 -4.09 21.74 2.84
N ALA A 89 -5.22 21.76 2.13
CA ALA A 89 -5.42 22.51 0.89
C ALA A 89 -4.31 22.24 -0.15
N ILE A 90 -3.91 20.98 -0.29
CA ILE A 90 -2.90 20.54 -1.25
C ILE A 90 -3.53 20.40 -2.63
N ASP A 91 -2.87 20.93 -3.65
CA ASP A 91 -3.18 20.63 -5.05
C ASP A 91 -2.37 19.39 -5.47
N LEU A 92 -3.06 18.34 -5.92
CA LEU A 92 -2.40 17.09 -6.30
C LEU A 92 -1.59 17.24 -7.59
N ASP A 93 -2.02 18.09 -8.52
CA ASP A 93 -1.29 18.30 -9.78
C ASP A 93 0.04 19.01 -9.50
N GLU A 94 0.04 19.99 -8.58
CA GLU A 94 1.27 20.65 -8.14
C GLU A 94 2.16 19.72 -7.32
N LEU A 95 1.57 18.92 -6.42
CA LEU A 95 2.30 17.96 -5.59
C LEU A 95 3.00 16.88 -6.43
N TYR A 96 2.32 16.34 -7.44
CA TYR A 96 2.88 15.31 -8.31
C TYR A 96 3.90 15.87 -9.31
N ALA A 97 3.91 17.18 -9.53
CA ALA A 97 4.94 17.87 -10.29
C ALA A 97 6.16 18.30 -9.45
N ASP A 98 6.14 18.14 -8.11
CA ASP A 98 7.29 18.41 -7.25
C ASP A 98 8.24 17.20 -7.22
N ASP A 99 9.25 17.25 -8.10
CA ASP A 99 10.29 16.22 -8.21
C ASP A 99 11.00 15.93 -6.88
N ARG A 100 11.19 16.96 -6.03
CA ARG A 100 11.90 16.80 -4.76
C ARG A 100 11.08 15.99 -3.77
N ILE A 101 9.80 16.30 -3.62
CA ILE A 101 8.91 15.51 -2.75
C ILE A 101 8.79 14.08 -3.30
N HIS A 102 8.63 13.95 -4.62
CA HIS A 102 8.54 12.66 -5.28
C HIS A 102 9.79 11.79 -5.02
N GLU A 103 11.00 12.34 -5.18
CA GLU A 103 12.25 11.64 -4.89
C GLU A 103 12.36 11.22 -3.42
N LEU A 104 12.01 12.11 -2.47
CA LEU A 104 12.01 11.78 -1.04
C LEU A 104 11.03 10.65 -0.71
N ALA A 105 9.80 10.76 -1.22
CA ALA A 105 8.79 9.74 -1.04
C ALA A 105 9.21 8.41 -1.67
N ASN A 106 9.83 8.43 -2.85
CA ASN A 106 10.29 7.22 -3.52
C ASN A 106 11.42 6.51 -2.77
N LEU A 107 12.35 7.26 -2.17
CA LEU A 107 13.40 6.70 -1.32
C LEU A 107 12.79 6.01 -0.09
N ILE A 108 11.88 6.70 0.61
CA ILE A 108 11.18 6.14 1.77
C ILE A 108 10.36 4.92 1.35
N TYR A 109 9.60 5.02 0.26
CA TYR A 109 8.77 3.93 -0.23
C TYR A 109 9.61 2.70 -0.56
N SER A 110 10.73 2.88 -1.26
CA SER A 110 11.66 1.79 -1.58
C SER A 110 12.17 1.12 -0.32
N ASP A 111 12.58 1.89 0.70
CA ASP A 111 13.04 1.33 1.98
C ASP A 111 11.90 0.59 2.72
N LEU A 112 10.68 1.14 2.69
CA LEU A 112 9.51 0.56 3.34
C LEU A 112 8.89 -0.62 2.59
N TYR A 113 9.15 -0.80 1.28
CA TYR A 113 8.56 -1.87 0.46
C TYR A 113 9.60 -2.88 -0.08
N TYR A 114 10.90 -2.68 0.13
CA TYR A 114 11.96 -3.60 -0.31
C TYR A 114 11.74 -5.05 0.19
N TYR A 115 11.13 -5.23 1.36
CA TYR A 115 10.74 -6.55 1.88
C TYR A 115 9.45 -7.11 1.23
N ALA A 116 8.52 -6.24 0.78
CA ALA A 116 7.32 -6.64 0.04
C ALA A 116 7.65 -7.20 -1.35
N ASP A 117 8.61 -6.57 -2.02
CA ASP A 117 9.02 -6.98 -3.36
C ASP A 117 9.73 -8.35 -3.35
N GLY A 118 10.32 -8.75 -2.21
CA GLY A 118 10.86 -10.10 -2.01
C GLY A 118 9.80 -11.21 -1.92
N LEU A 119 8.52 -10.87 -1.68
CA LEU A 119 7.42 -11.85 -1.59
C LEU A 119 6.86 -12.25 -2.97
N ILE A 120 7.20 -11.51 -4.03
CA ILE A 120 6.78 -11.81 -5.42
C ILE A 120 7.45 -13.10 -5.93
N GLU A 121 8.55 -13.53 -5.32
CA GLU A 121 9.33 -14.68 -5.81
C GLU A 121 8.61 -16.03 -5.65
N ASP A 122 7.55 -16.12 -4.83
CA ASP A 122 6.86 -17.39 -4.52
C ASP A 122 5.63 -17.68 -5.41
N SER A 123 4.64 -16.78 -5.48
CA SER A 123 3.47 -16.88 -6.40
C SER A 123 2.62 -15.60 -6.37
N ILE A 124 1.81 -15.35 -7.40
CA ILE A 124 0.86 -14.22 -7.44
C ILE A 124 -0.17 -14.31 -6.29
N SER A 125 -0.69 -15.50 -5.99
CA SER A 125 -1.60 -15.70 -4.86
C SER A 125 -0.95 -15.30 -3.52
N ALA A 126 0.28 -15.72 -3.26
CA ALA A 126 1.00 -15.32 -2.04
C ALA A 126 1.23 -13.80 -2.02
N ALA A 127 1.65 -13.22 -3.14
CA ALA A 127 1.90 -11.80 -3.27
C ALA A 127 0.63 -10.96 -3.00
N VAL A 128 -0.53 -11.38 -3.52
CA VAL A 128 -1.82 -10.69 -3.30
C VAL A 128 -2.32 -10.83 -1.87
N MET A 129 -2.14 -12.00 -1.23
CA MET A 129 -2.52 -12.21 0.16
C MET A 129 -1.66 -11.37 1.12
N GLU A 130 -0.36 -11.26 0.89
CA GLU A 130 0.53 -10.51 1.78
C GLU A 130 0.57 -8.99 1.53
N LEU A 131 0.15 -8.54 0.34
CA LEU A 131 0.20 -7.12 -0.03
C LEU A 131 -0.55 -6.20 0.95
N PRO A 132 -1.80 -6.48 1.36
CA PRO A 132 -2.48 -5.69 2.38
C PRO A 132 -1.70 -5.61 3.69
N PHE A 133 -1.14 -6.72 4.17
CA PHE A 133 -0.34 -6.71 5.38
C PHE A 133 0.87 -5.79 5.25
N THR A 134 1.57 -5.91 4.13
CA THR A 134 2.80 -5.13 3.91
C THR A 134 2.49 -3.64 3.77
N ALA A 135 1.41 -3.30 3.07
CA ALA A 135 0.93 -1.92 2.99
C ALA A 135 0.55 -1.36 4.37
N ALA A 136 -0.17 -2.13 5.18
CA ALA A 136 -0.53 -1.75 6.54
C ALA A 136 0.71 -1.50 7.41
N ASN A 137 1.75 -2.34 7.27
CA ASN A 137 3.02 -2.15 7.95
C ASN A 137 3.75 -0.88 7.48
N ALA A 138 3.80 -0.61 6.17
CA ALA A 138 4.37 0.62 5.65
C ALA A 138 3.61 1.86 6.17
N PHE A 139 2.28 1.80 6.23
CA PHE A 139 1.44 2.89 6.76
C PHE A 139 1.65 3.12 8.26
N PHE A 140 1.97 2.08 9.03
CA PHE A 140 2.38 2.25 10.43
C PHE A 140 3.63 3.15 10.54
N PHE A 141 4.61 2.98 9.65
CA PHE A 141 5.78 3.89 9.60
C PHE A 141 5.42 5.31 9.15
N LEU A 142 4.35 5.50 8.37
CA LEU A 142 3.84 6.85 8.07
C LEU A 142 3.29 7.54 9.32
N CYS A 143 2.59 6.82 10.20
CA CYS A 143 2.17 7.39 11.48
C CYS A 143 3.37 7.85 12.33
N ARG A 144 4.47 7.08 12.30
CA ARG A 144 5.72 7.45 12.98
C ARG A 144 6.38 8.67 12.35
N LEU A 145 6.42 8.74 11.01
CA LEU A 145 6.88 9.92 10.27
C LEU A 145 6.07 11.16 10.66
N ILE A 146 4.74 11.05 10.78
CA ILE A 146 3.86 12.15 11.21
C ILE A 146 4.17 12.59 12.65
N THR A 147 4.42 11.63 13.55
CA THR A 147 4.60 11.92 14.99
C THR A 147 5.99 12.46 15.31
N HIS A 148 7.02 11.91 14.67
CA HIS A 148 8.41 12.15 15.03
C HIS A 148 9.18 12.97 13.99
N HIS A 149 8.59 13.19 12.80
CA HIS A 149 9.22 13.84 11.64
C HIS A 149 10.53 13.17 11.21
N GLU A 150 10.69 11.89 11.52
CA GLU A 150 11.87 11.10 11.20
C GLU A 150 11.50 9.66 10.89
N ILE A 151 12.29 9.05 10.03
CA ILE A 151 12.30 7.60 9.79
C ILE A 151 13.66 7.10 10.23
N ASP A 152 13.64 6.11 11.11
CA ASP A 152 14.83 5.38 11.50
C ASP A 152 14.96 4.18 10.56
N ALA A 153 15.96 4.22 9.68
CA ALA A 153 16.23 3.16 8.72
C ALA A 153 16.71 1.85 9.38
N GLU A 154 17.15 1.88 10.65
CA GLU A 154 17.48 0.67 11.42
C GLU A 154 16.26 0.02 12.08
N LEU A 155 15.15 0.75 12.25
CA LEU A 155 13.84 0.16 12.49
C LEU A 155 13.37 -0.45 11.15
N SER A 156 13.90 -1.63 10.87
CA SER A 156 13.52 -2.40 9.69
C SER A 156 12.05 -2.86 9.81
N MET A 157 11.49 -3.37 8.70
CA MET A 157 10.22 -4.09 8.73
C MET A 157 10.18 -5.22 9.79
N ASP A 158 11.34 -5.71 10.27
CA ASP A 158 11.44 -6.71 11.33
C ASP A 158 10.93 -6.19 12.68
N ASP A 159 11.02 -4.88 12.94
CA ASP A 159 10.43 -4.22 14.11
C ASP A 159 9.01 -3.68 13.84
N GLY A 160 8.51 -3.83 12.61
CA GLY A 160 7.13 -3.54 12.23
C GLY A 160 6.14 -4.54 12.85
N PHE A 161 5.05 -4.85 12.16
CA PHE A 161 4.05 -5.80 12.65
C PHE A 161 4.56 -7.24 12.84
N TYR A 162 5.71 -7.64 12.28
CA TYR A 162 6.31 -8.93 12.62
C TYR A 162 7.14 -8.90 13.92
N GLY A 163 7.44 -7.71 14.45
CA GLY A 163 8.18 -7.46 15.69
C GLY A 163 7.32 -6.79 16.76
N THR A 164 7.79 -5.67 17.31
CA THR A 164 7.10 -4.92 18.38
C THR A 164 6.07 -3.92 17.87
N GLY A 165 5.97 -3.72 16.55
CA GLY A 165 5.09 -2.71 15.94
C GLY A 165 3.60 -2.87 16.29
N TRP A 166 3.12 -4.08 16.59
CA TRP A 166 1.73 -4.27 17.06
C TRP A 166 1.47 -3.59 18.40
N GLU A 167 2.40 -3.73 19.35
CA GLU A 167 2.26 -3.11 20.67
C GLU A 167 2.29 -1.59 20.53
N GLU A 168 3.22 -1.06 19.73
CA GLU A 168 3.30 0.38 19.46
C GLU A 168 2.05 0.92 18.76
N PHE A 169 1.51 0.16 17.80
CA PHE A 169 0.30 0.52 17.08
C PHE A 169 -0.92 0.60 18.01
N GLU A 170 -1.06 -0.28 19.00
CA GLU A 170 -2.13 -0.21 20.00
C GLU A 170 -2.10 1.08 20.85
N PHE A 171 -0.91 1.66 21.06
CA PHE A 171 -0.71 2.86 21.86
C PHE A 171 -0.46 4.13 21.05
N MET A 172 -0.67 4.07 19.74
CA MET A 172 -0.46 5.22 18.86
C MET A 172 -1.37 6.39 19.26
N ASP A 173 -0.82 7.60 19.27
CA ASP A 173 -1.57 8.80 19.66
C ASP A 173 -2.57 9.24 18.58
N THR A 174 -3.72 8.58 18.57
CA THR A 174 -4.86 8.90 17.70
C THR A 174 -5.60 10.18 18.12
N SER A 175 -5.10 10.93 19.10
CA SER A 175 -5.59 12.30 19.37
C SER A 175 -5.03 13.33 18.36
N ASP A 176 -3.92 13.02 17.68
CA ASP A 176 -3.50 13.74 16.49
C ASP A 176 -4.32 13.26 15.29
N ASN A 177 -5.14 14.17 14.73
CA ASN A 177 -6.00 13.86 13.58
C ASN A 177 -5.23 13.33 12.37
N ARG A 178 -3.98 13.75 12.18
CA ARG A 178 -3.14 13.26 11.07
C ARG A 178 -2.84 11.78 11.24
N VAL A 179 -2.50 11.38 12.46
CA VAL A 179 -2.21 9.99 12.82
C VAL A 179 -3.49 9.17 12.81
N ALA A 180 -4.60 9.70 13.34
CA ALA A 180 -5.89 9.01 13.36
C ALA A 180 -6.38 8.61 11.95
N VAL A 181 -6.21 9.50 10.96
CA VAL A 181 -6.60 9.24 9.56
C VAL A 181 -5.82 8.06 8.98
N VAL A 182 -4.51 7.98 9.20
CA VAL A 182 -3.70 6.85 8.72
C VAL A 182 -3.95 5.59 9.56
N TYR A 183 -4.17 5.72 10.86
CA TYR A 183 -4.53 4.62 11.75
C TYR A 183 -5.81 3.91 11.29
N ASP A 184 -6.84 4.67 10.96
CA ASP A 184 -8.10 4.13 10.44
C ASP A 184 -7.88 3.40 9.10
N LEU A 185 -7.05 3.94 8.21
CA LEU A 185 -6.66 3.27 6.97
C LEU A 185 -5.99 1.91 7.26
N ILE A 186 -5.01 1.86 8.17
CA ILE A 186 -4.33 0.63 8.56
C ILE A 186 -5.33 -0.43 9.02
N GLN A 187 -6.29 -0.06 9.88
CA GLN A 187 -7.33 -0.97 10.35
C GLN A 187 -8.19 -1.52 9.21
N GLN A 188 -8.60 -0.68 8.25
CA GLN A 188 -9.37 -1.13 7.09
C GLN A 188 -8.55 -2.09 6.21
N ILE A 189 -7.29 -1.77 5.95
CA ILE A 189 -6.41 -2.59 5.11
C ILE A 189 -6.11 -3.95 5.77
N LEU A 190 -5.87 -3.98 7.08
CA LEU A 190 -5.70 -5.23 7.83
C LEU A 190 -6.96 -6.09 7.81
N LYS A 191 -8.14 -5.48 7.85
CA LYS A 191 -9.40 -6.22 7.68
C LYS A 191 -9.52 -6.80 6.27
N MET A 192 -9.11 -6.04 5.26
CA MET A 192 -9.10 -6.51 3.87
C MET A 192 -8.10 -7.65 3.64
N ASN A 193 -6.97 -7.66 4.37
CA ASN A 193 -6.03 -8.78 4.35
C ASN A 193 -6.72 -10.12 4.68
N ILE A 194 -7.51 -10.12 5.77
CA ILE A 194 -8.26 -11.30 6.21
C ILE A 194 -9.29 -11.69 5.15
N GLU A 195 -10.03 -10.72 4.60
CA GLU A 195 -11.04 -10.97 3.55
C GLU A 195 -10.41 -11.61 2.30
N ILE A 196 -9.28 -11.10 1.83
CA ILE A 196 -8.53 -11.62 0.66
C ILE A 196 -8.02 -13.04 0.95
N SER A 197 -7.45 -13.26 2.13
CA SER A 197 -6.96 -14.57 2.56
C SER A 197 -8.09 -15.61 2.61
N ASP A 198 -9.26 -15.23 3.12
CA ASP A 198 -10.44 -16.10 3.19
C ASP A 198 -10.97 -16.47 1.79
N ILE A 199 -10.98 -15.52 0.85
CA ILE A 199 -11.36 -15.77 -0.54
C ILE A 199 -10.43 -16.81 -1.17
N TYR A 200 -9.11 -16.64 -1.02
CA TYR A 200 -8.13 -17.60 -1.55
C TYR A 200 -8.24 -18.99 -0.89
N ALA A 201 -8.37 -19.06 0.44
CA ALA A 201 -8.57 -20.33 1.14
C ALA A 201 -9.85 -21.05 0.67
N GLY A 202 -10.91 -20.30 0.38
CA GLY A 202 -12.15 -20.81 -0.21
C GLY A 202 -11.94 -21.42 -1.59
N ARG A 203 -11.13 -20.79 -2.45
CA ARG A 203 -10.78 -21.31 -3.80
C ARG A 203 -10.06 -22.65 -3.70
N SER A 204 -9.07 -22.76 -2.82
CA SER A 204 -8.29 -24.00 -2.60
C SER A 204 -9.14 -25.17 -2.12
N SER A 205 -10.24 -24.89 -1.41
CA SER A 205 -11.16 -25.92 -0.89
C SER A 205 -12.15 -26.44 -1.93
N HIS A 206 -12.24 -25.80 -3.10
CA HIS A 206 -13.13 -26.15 -4.20
C HIS A 206 -12.42 -26.82 -5.38
N ASP A 207 -11.11 -27.09 -5.26
CA ASP A 207 -10.36 -27.84 -6.26
C ASP A 207 -10.60 -29.35 -6.06
N PRO A 208 -11.36 -30.03 -6.95
CA PRO A 208 -11.71 -31.44 -6.80
C PRO A 208 -10.69 -32.32 -7.52
N TYR A 209 -9.40 -32.06 -7.31
CA TYR A 209 -8.30 -32.87 -7.83
C TYR A 209 -7.63 -33.68 -6.73
#